data_AF-A0A924JZH0-F1
#
_entry.id   AF-A0A924JZH0-F1
#
_cell.length_a   1.000
_cell.length_b   1.000
_cell.length_c   1.000
_cell.angle_alpha   90.00
_cell.angle_beta   90.00
_cell.angle_gamma   90.00
#
_symmetry.space_group_name_H-M   'P 1'
#
loop_
_entity.id
_entity.type
_entity.pdbx_description
1 polymer ?
#
loop_
_entity_poly.entity_id
_entity_poly.type
_entity_poly.pdbx_seq_one_letter_code
_entity_poly.pdbx_strand_id
1 'polypeptide(L)'
;MVAISGRTFMVVLQDATGPNPPIPTDLAARIRAVLPTLSPAQASIVRIVASDPETVAALSVNLLAARAGSSAATVVRAARSL
;
A
#
# COMPACT_ATOMS: atom_id res chain seq x y z
N MET A 1 -15.17 31.24 -22.68
CA MET A 1 -15.87 29.98 -22.35
C MET A 1 -14.91 28.82 -22.59
N VAL A 2 -14.16 28.42 -21.56
CA VAL A 2 -13.56 27.08 -21.39
C VAL A 2 -13.48 26.85 -19.88
N ALA A 3 -14.27 25.92 -19.37
CA ALA A 3 -14.27 25.52 -17.97
C ALA A 3 -13.21 24.43 -17.79
N ILE A 4 -12.13 24.72 -17.07
CA ILE A 4 -11.16 23.72 -16.64
C ILE A 4 -11.29 23.62 -15.12
N SER A 5 -12.20 22.74 -14.69
CA SER A 5 -12.32 22.30 -13.30
C SER A 5 -11.11 21.45 -12.96
N GLY A 6 -10.00 22.13 -12.63
CA GLY A 6 -8.77 21.52 -12.15
C GLY A 6 -8.93 21.16 -10.68
N ARG A 7 -9.52 20.00 -10.42
CA ARG A 7 -9.67 19.39 -9.09
C ARG A 7 -8.32 19.39 -8.38
N THR A 8 -8.18 20.24 -7.35
CA THR A 8 -7.03 20.34 -6.44
C THR A 8 -6.74 18.97 -5.83
N PHE A 9 -5.90 18.18 -6.49
CA PHE A 9 -5.24 17.03 -5.89
C PHE A 9 -4.07 17.55 -5.08
N MET A 10 -4.39 17.99 -3.87
CA MET A 10 -3.44 18.12 -2.77
C MET A 10 -2.99 16.70 -2.41
N VAL A 11 -2.06 16.16 -3.21
CA VAL A 11 -1.31 14.98 -2.83
C VAL A 11 -0.37 15.47 -1.75
N VAL A 12 -0.74 15.18 -0.50
CA VAL A 12 0.15 15.31 0.65
C VAL A 12 1.41 14.53 0.31
N LEU A 13 2.48 15.24 -0.05
CA LEU A 13 3.83 14.73 0.10
C LEU A 13 3.97 14.47 1.60
N GLN A 14 3.81 13.22 2.02
CA GLN A 14 4.12 12.84 3.38
C GLN A 14 5.59 13.16 3.59
N ASP A 15 5.83 14.18 4.40
CA ASP A 15 7.13 14.52 4.95
C ASP A 15 7.70 13.27 5.64
N ALA A 16 8.79 12.75 5.08
CA ALA A 16 9.51 11.61 5.64
C ALA A 16 10.52 12.02 6.71
N THR A 17 10.32 13.15 7.41
CA THR A 17 11.17 13.57 8.54
C THR A 17 10.52 13.31 9.91
N GLY A 18 10.16 12.05 10.15
CA GLY A 18 10.10 11.47 11.49
C GLY A 18 11.30 10.54 11.69
N PRO A 19 11.75 10.24 12.93
CA PRO A 19 12.81 9.26 13.15
C PRO A 19 12.44 7.97 12.43
N ASN A 20 13.24 7.62 11.41
CA ASN A 20 13.05 6.42 10.60
C ASN A 20 12.94 5.22 11.56
N PRO A 21 11.76 4.57 11.69
CA PRO A 21 11.68 3.36 12.49
C PRO A 21 12.68 2.36 11.90
N PRO A 22 13.36 1.57 12.74
CA PRO A 22 14.36 0.62 12.27
C PRO A 22 13.77 -0.24 11.14
N ILE A 23 14.54 -0.32 10.05
CA ILE A 23 14.18 -1.00 8.80
C ILE A 23 13.65 -2.43 9.14
N PRO A 24 12.56 -2.91 8.52
CA PRO A 24 11.76 -4.01 9.05
C PRO A 24 12.51 -5.35 8.96
N THR A 25 13.09 -5.81 10.06
CA THR A 25 13.93 -7.02 10.06
C THR A 25 13.18 -8.33 9.79
N ASP A 26 11.84 -8.36 9.70
CA ASP A 26 11.18 -9.48 9.01
C ASP A 26 9.76 -9.10 8.54
N LEU A 27 9.66 -8.44 7.38
CA LEU A 27 8.38 -8.25 6.69
C LEU A 27 7.62 -9.60 6.56
N ALA A 28 8.36 -10.69 6.35
CA ALA A 28 7.80 -12.04 6.35
C ALA A 28 7.19 -12.48 7.70
N ALA A 29 7.78 -12.13 8.85
CA ALA A 29 7.20 -12.42 10.17
C ALA A 29 5.94 -11.60 10.39
N ARG A 30 5.95 -10.32 10.02
CA ARG A 30 4.76 -9.44 10.12
C ARG A 30 3.63 -9.99 9.27
N ILE A 31 3.93 -10.37 8.02
CA ILE A 31 2.98 -11.02 7.11
C ILE A 31 2.41 -12.30 7.73
N ARG A 32 3.27 -13.18 8.28
CA ARG A 32 2.83 -14.42 8.94
C ARG A 32 1.94 -14.17 10.15
N ALA A 33 2.26 -13.15 10.95
CA ALA A 33 1.49 -12.79 12.15
C ALA A 33 0.09 -12.26 11.79
N VAL A 34 -0.04 -11.50 10.70
CA VAL A 34 -1.29 -10.82 10.36
C VAL A 34 -2.18 -11.64 9.42
N LEU A 35 -1.60 -12.61 8.69
CA LEU A 35 -2.29 -13.50 7.75
C LEU A 35 -3.65 -14.05 8.23
N PRO A 36 -3.79 -14.58 9.47
CA PRO A 36 -5.07 -15.11 9.95
C PRO A 36 -6.17 -14.05 10.12
N THR A 37 -5.82 -12.77 10.17
CA THR A 37 -6.75 -11.65 10.34
C THR A 37 -7.13 -10.98 9.01
N LEU A 38 -6.47 -11.36 7.92
CA LEU A 38 -6.66 -10.73 6.62
C LEU A 38 -7.90 -11.27 5.91
N SER A 39 -8.64 -10.37 5.26
CA SER A 39 -9.63 -10.78 4.27
C SER A 39 -8.96 -11.39 3.02
N PRO A 40 -9.68 -12.18 2.20
CA PRO A 40 -9.12 -12.74 0.98
C PRO A 40 -8.52 -11.69 0.03
N ALA A 41 -9.12 -10.50 -0.03
CA ALA A 41 -8.62 -9.38 -0.81
C ALA A 41 -7.29 -8.83 -0.25
N GLN A 42 -7.17 -8.72 1.07
CA GLN A 42 -5.92 -8.29 1.72
C GLN A 42 -4.81 -9.32 1.55
N ALA A 43 -5.13 -10.62 1.67
CA ALA A 43 -4.16 -11.69 1.44
C ALA A 43 -3.60 -11.68 0.01
N SER A 44 -4.41 -11.28 -0.99
CA SER A 44 -3.95 -11.11 -2.37
C SER A 44 -2.90 -10.01 -2.50
N ILE A 45 -3.15 -8.86 -1.88
CA ILE A 45 -2.23 -7.72 -1.86
C ILE A 45 -0.91 -8.12 -1.18
N VAL A 46 -1.01 -8.78 -0.03
CA VAL A 46 0.17 -9.23 0.74
C VAL A 46 1.01 -10.25 -0.02
N ARG A 47 0.41 -11.14 -0.81
CA ARG A 47 1.15 -12.05 -1.70
C ARG A 47 1.95 -11.32 -2.76
N ILE A 48 1.40 -10.26 -3.36
CA ILE A 48 2.10 -9.45 -4.36
C ILE A 48 3.30 -8.75 -3.70
N VAL A 49 3.09 -8.16 -2.51
CA VAL A 49 4.15 -7.52 -1.71
C VAL A 49 5.25 -8.51 -1.32
N ALA A 50 4.88 -9.72 -0.90
CA ALA A 50 5.85 -10.75 -0.50
C ALA A 50 6.67 -11.30 -1.68
N SER A 51 6.11 -11.25 -2.89
CA SER A 51 6.77 -11.76 -4.09
C SER A 51 7.86 -10.82 -4.59
N ASP A 52 7.59 -9.51 -4.56
CA ASP A 52 8.55 -8.49 -4.99
C ASP A 52 8.28 -7.14 -4.27
N PRO A 53 8.84 -6.95 -3.08
CA PRO A 53 8.59 -5.75 -2.28
C PRO A 53 9.20 -4.48 -2.90
N GLU A 54 10.31 -4.60 -3.63
CA GLU A 54 10.98 -3.44 -4.25
C GLU A 54 10.14 -2.88 -5.40
N THR A 55 9.64 -3.77 -6.27
CA THR A 55 8.74 -3.36 -7.34
C THR A 55 7.46 -2.75 -6.79
N VAL A 56 6.91 -3.28 -5.69
CA VAL A 56 5.71 -2.72 -5.07
C VAL A 56 5.96 -1.33 -4.47
N ALA A 57 7.13 -1.09 -3.88
CA ALA A 57 7.50 0.22 -3.37
C ALA A 57 7.58 1.31 -4.46
N ALA A 58 7.87 0.92 -5.71
CA ALA A 58 7.87 1.82 -6.87
C ALA A 58 6.47 2.05 -7.47
N LEU A 59 5.43 1.31 -7.05
CA LEU A 59 4.08 1.45 -7.57
C LEU A 59 3.25 2.47 -6.79
N SER A 60 2.34 3.16 -7.49
CA SER A 60 1.29 3.90 -6.82
C SER A 60 0.24 2.95 -6.22
N VAL A 61 -0.43 3.40 -5.14
CA VAL A 61 -1.51 2.65 -4.48
C VAL A 61 -2.61 2.22 -5.46
N ASN A 62 -2.92 3.07 -6.45
CA ASN A 62 -3.97 2.79 -7.43
C ASN A 62 -3.53 1.70 -8.43
N LEU A 63 -2.26 1.67 -8.83
CA LEU A 63 -1.72 0.63 -9.70
C LEU A 63 -1.59 -0.70 -8.97
N LEU A 64 -1.22 -0.69 -7.69
CA LEU A 64 -1.20 -1.89 -6.85
C LEU A 64 -2.61 -2.44 -6.66
N ALA A 65 -3.60 -1.56 -6.41
CA ALA A 65 -5.00 -1.95 -6.30
C ALA A 65 -5.52 -2.62 -7.58
N ALA A 66 -5.22 -2.04 -8.75
CA ALA A 66 -5.57 -2.63 -10.05
C ALA A 66 -4.93 -4.01 -10.26
N ARG A 67 -3.63 -4.16 -9.96
CA ARG A 67 -2.92 -5.46 -10.02
C ARG A 67 -3.51 -6.51 -9.09
N ALA A 68 -3.94 -6.10 -7.89
CA ALA A 68 -4.52 -6.99 -6.90
C ALA A 68 -6.01 -7.31 -7.13
N GLY A 69 -6.67 -6.67 -8.12
CA GLY A 69 -8.11 -6.77 -8.33
C GLY A 69 -8.91 -6.20 -7.15
N SER A 70 -8.39 -5.16 -6.49
CA SER A 70 -8.97 -4.59 -5.26
C SER A 70 -9.11 -3.08 -5.32
N SER A 71 -9.62 -2.49 -4.23
CA SER A 71 -9.76 -1.03 -4.08
C SER A 71 -8.52 -0.42 -3.40
N ALA A 72 -8.24 0.85 -3.67
CA ALA A 72 -7.19 1.60 -2.98
C ALA A 72 -7.39 1.61 -1.44
N ALA A 73 -8.64 1.69 -0.98
CA ALA A 73 -8.96 1.62 0.45
C ALA A 73 -8.57 0.28 1.08
N THR A 74 -8.74 -0.82 0.34
CA THR A 74 -8.31 -2.15 0.77
C THR A 74 -6.78 -2.25 0.87
N VAL A 75 -6.06 -1.65 -0.09
CA VAL A 75 -4.59 -1.58 -0.08
C VAL A 75 -4.07 -0.83 1.14
N VAL A 76 -4.61 0.36 1.43
CA VAL A 76 -4.22 1.13 2.61
C VAL A 76 -4.54 0.37 3.90
N ARG A 77 -5.70 -0.31 3.97
CA ARG A 77 -6.06 -1.13 5.13
C ARG A 77 -5.12 -2.31 5.31
N ALA A 78 -4.70 -2.98 4.23
CA ALA A 78 -3.70 -4.05 4.29
C ALA A 78 -2.34 -3.53 4.75
N ALA A 79 -1.88 -2.39 4.21
CA ALA A 79 -0.62 -1.76 4.61
C ALA A 79 -0.61 -1.31 6.08
N ARG A 80 -1.76 -0.85 6.62
CA ARG A 80 -1.93 -0.52 8.05
C ARG A 80 -1.82 -1.75 8.94
N SER A 81 -2.24 -2.92 8.46
CA SER A 81 -2.19 -4.17 9.20
C SER A 81 -0.79 -4.77 9.26
N LEU A 82 0.08 -4.45 8.29
CA LEU A 82 1.47 -4.90 8.26
C LEU A 82 2.30 -4.08 9.23
#